data_AF-A0A9X0I8G0-F1
#
_entry.id   AF-A0A9X0I8G0-F1
#
_cell.length_a   1.000
_cell.length_b   1.000
_cell.length_c   1.000
_cell.angle_alpha   90.00
_cell.angle_beta   90.00
_cell.angle_gamma   90.00
#
_symmetry.space_group_name_H-M   'P 1'
#
loop_
_entity.id
_entity.type
_entity.pdbx_description
1 polymer ?
#
loop_
_entity_poly.entity_id
_entity_poly.type
_entity_poly.pdbx_seq_one_letter_code
_entity_poly.pdbx_strand_id
1 'polypeptide(L)'
;MGPGEWPQGYPGGYPVVESDRLSRFVARVHARTPRWVVPLAALGCVGAGIGYTLISDPTRSAPDALPSCLLKLTTGLDCPGCGGTRALWYVLHADLPAAARHHFLFVFALPFLAYFFIAWAGKQAFGWRLPELRVGPKAVGVFLAAWLAFSVARNLPWYPFTTLYV
;
A
#
# COMPACT_ATOMS: atom_id res chain seq x y z
N MET A 1 -6.20 18.49 57.13
CA MET A 1 -6.34 18.03 55.73
C MET A 1 -5.09 17.22 55.40
N GLY A 2 -5.18 15.90 55.52
CA GLY A 2 -4.07 14.98 55.26
C GLY A 2 -3.85 14.78 53.75
N PRO A 3 -2.63 14.40 53.32
CA PRO A 3 -2.33 14.13 51.91
C PRO A 3 -3.13 12.92 51.42
N GLY A 4 -3.72 13.07 50.22
CA GLY A 4 -4.76 12.22 49.66
C GLY A 4 -4.46 10.72 49.68
N GLU A 5 -5.29 9.98 50.42
CA GLU A 5 -5.52 8.56 50.23
C GLU A 5 -6.16 8.34 48.86
N TRP A 6 -5.43 7.69 47.96
CA TRP A 6 -6.00 7.15 46.75
C TRP A 6 -7.04 6.09 47.13
N PRO A 7 -8.25 6.08 46.54
CA PRO A 7 -9.26 5.08 46.86
C PRO A 7 -8.75 3.67 46.55
N GLN A 8 -8.48 2.88 47.60
CA GLN A 8 -7.96 1.51 47.61
C GLN A 8 -8.99 0.47 47.12
N GLY A 9 -9.72 0.78 46.04
CA GLY A 9 -10.88 0.01 45.63
C GLY A 9 -11.08 -0.01 44.13
N TYR A 10 -10.14 -0.59 43.39
CA TYR A 10 -10.44 -1.12 42.05
C TYR A 10 -10.64 -2.63 42.16
N PRO A 11 -11.89 -3.13 42.21
CA PRO A 11 -12.13 -4.57 42.23
C PRO A 11 -11.82 -5.11 40.83
N GLY A 12 -10.79 -5.95 40.75
CA GLY A 12 -10.43 -6.64 39.54
C GLY A 12 -9.21 -6.03 38.86
N GLY A 13 -8.05 -6.64 39.11
CA GLY A 13 -6.96 -6.56 38.16
C GLY A 13 -7.47 -6.99 36.79
N TYR A 14 -6.97 -6.35 35.73
CA TYR A 14 -7.26 -6.79 34.37
C TYR A 14 -7.02 -8.30 34.29
N PRO A 15 -8.01 -9.11 33.86
CA PRO A 15 -7.77 -10.52 33.66
C PRO A 15 -6.60 -10.63 32.69
N VAL A 16 -5.51 -11.27 33.14
CA VAL A 16 -4.41 -11.59 32.25
C VAL A 16 -5.02 -12.50 31.19
N VAL A 17 -5.18 -11.97 29.98
CA VAL A 17 -5.72 -12.74 28.86
C VAL A 17 -4.79 -13.93 28.67
N GLU A 18 -5.25 -15.12 29.04
CA GLU A 18 -4.52 -16.38 28.85
C GLU A 18 -4.16 -16.48 27.37
N SER A 19 -2.87 -16.50 27.06
CA SER A 19 -2.45 -16.57 25.67
C SER A 19 -2.90 -17.90 25.05
N ASP A 20 -3.79 -17.81 24.07
CA ASP A 20 -4.27 -18.97 23.31
C ASP A 20 -3.12 -19.78 22.71
N ARG A 21 -3.38 -21.05 22.40
CA ARG A 21 -2.37 -21.93 21.75
C ARG A 21 -1.82 -21.31 20.47
N LEU A 22 -2.67 -20.58 19.73
CA LEU A 22 -2.28 -19.83 18.53
C LEU A 22 -1.26 -18.74 18.86
N SER A 23 -1.53 -17.90 19.86
CA SER A 23 -0.64 -16.82 20.29
C SER A 23 0.73 -17.35 20.73
N ARG A 24 0.75 -18.46 21.49
CA ARG A 24 2.00 -19.14 21.88
C ARG A 24 2.75 -19.74 20.71
N PHE A 25 2.05 -20.22 19.68
CA PHE A 25 2.68 -20.71 18.47
C PHE A 25 3.29 -19.57 17.65
N VAL A 26 2.53 -18.50 17.40
CA VAL A 26 3.00 -17.31 16.66
C VAL A 26 4.20 -16.66 17.37
N ALA A 27 4.15 -16.51 18.69
CA ALA A 27 5.27 -15.95 19.46
C ALA A 27 6.54 -16.80 19.33
N ARG A 28 6.41 -18.15 19.36
CA ARG A 28 7.56 -19.06 19.15
C ARG A 28 8.14 -18.96 17.74
N VAL A 29 7.29 -18.88 16.73
CA VAL A 29 7.73 -18.70 15.33
C VAL A 29 8.44 -17.36 15.19
N HIS A 30 7.82 -16.27 15.64
CA HIS A 30 8.40 -14.93 15.57
C HIS A 30 9.75 -14.83 16.30
N ALA A 31 9.89 -15.45 17.48
CA ALA A 31 11.15 -15.48 18.22
C ALA A 31 12.28 -16.24 17.48
N ARG A 32 11.93 -17.21 16.63
CA ARG A 32 12.90 -18.00 15.85
C ARG A 32 13.15 -17.45 14.45
N THR A 33 12.28 -16.58 13.94
CA THR A 33 12.43 -16.01 12.60
C THR A 33 13.54 -14.95 12.58
N PRO A 34 14.57 -15.11 11.72
CA PRO A 34 15.58 -14.08 11.53
C PRO A 34 14.95 -12.77 11.04
N ARG A 35 15.48 -11.63 11.50
CA ARG A 35 14.95 -10.30 11.18
C ARG A 35 14.86 -10.03 9.67
N TRP A 36 15.77 -10.61 8.87
CA TRP A 36 15.84 -10.48 7.42
C TRP A 36 14.80 -11.29 6.63
N VAL A 37 14.12 -12.25 7.25
CA VAL A 37 13.09 -13.05 6.56
C VAL A 37 11.90 -12.20 6.17
N VAL A 38 11.50 -11.27 7.04
CA VAL A 38 10.35 -10.38 6.79
C VAL A 38 10.56 -9.47 5.57
N PRO A 39 11.68 -8.71 5.44
CA PRO A 39 11.92 -7.91 4.25
C PRO A 39 12.15 -8.77 2.99
N LEU A 40 12.74 -9.96 3.11
CA LEU A 40 12.85 -10.88 1.96
C LEU A 40 11.48 -11.38 1.49
N ALA A 41 10.58 -11.75 2.41
CA ALA A 41 9.22 -12.16 2.06
C ALA A 41 8.48 -11.01 1.36
N ALA A 42 8.61 -9.78 1.89
CA ALA A 42 8.03 -8.60 1.27
C ALA A 42 8.61 -8.32 -0.14
N LEU A 43 9.93 -8.44 -0.31
CA LEU A 43 10.59 -8.37 -1.62
C LEU A 43 10.07 -9.44 -2.58
N GLY A 44 9.89 -10.67 -2.09
CA GLY A 44 9.31 -11.78 -2.86
C GLY A 44 7.90 -11.47 -3.35
N CYS A 45 7.04 -10.90 -2.50
CA CYS A 45 5.69 -10.48 -2.89
C CYS A 45 5.71 -9.37 -3.95
N VAL A 46 6.57 -8.35 -3.79
CA VAL A 46 6.73 -7.28 -4.78
C VAL A 46 7.25 -7.83 -6.10
N GLY A 47 8.27 -8.69 -6.04
CA GLY A 47 8.84 -9.36 -7.21
C GLY A 47 7.83 -10.24 -7.94
N ALA A 48 6.98 -10.96 -7.21
CA ALA A 48 5.90 -11.74 -7.81
C ALA A 48 4.87 -10.85 -8.53
N GLY A 49 4.52 -9.70 -7.95
CA GLY A 49 3.66 -8.70 -8.60
C GLY A 49 4.27 -8.15 -9.89
N ILE A 50 5.55 -7.78 -9.85
CA ILE A 50 6.30 -7.33 -11.03
C ILE A 50 6.34 -8.44 -12.09
N GLY A 51 6.71 -9.66 -11.70
CA GLY A 51 6.75 -10.81 -12.60
C GLY A 51 5.41 -11.08 -13.26
N TYR A 52 4.33 -11.04 -12.48
CA TYR A 52 2.96 -11.14 -13.01
C TYR A 52 2.67 -10.04 -14.05
N THR A 53 3.03 -8.78 -13.78
CA THR A 53 2.81 -7.70 -14.76
C THR A 53 3.62 -7.86 -16.04
N LEU A 54 4.84 -8.41 -15.96
CA LEU A 54 5.66 -8.66 -17.14
C LEU A 54 5.15 -9.84 -17.98
N ILE A 55 4.66 -10.90 -17.32
CA ILE A 55 4.14 -12.11 -17.98
C ILE A 55 2.77 -11.86 -18.60
N SER A 56 1.90 -11.10 -17.92
CA SER A 56 0.52 -10.87 -18.37
C SER A 56 0.38 -9.83 -19.50
N ASP A 57 1.42 -9.02 -19.74
CA ASP A 57 1.42 -7.86 -20.67
C ASP A 57 0.07 -7.11 -20.67
N PRO A 58 -0.23 -6.34 -19.62
CA PRO A 58 -1.52 -5.67 -19.44
C PRO A 58 -1.79 -4.58 -20.50
N THR A 59 -0.82 -4.27 -21.37
CA THR A 59 -0.94 -3.26 -22.42
C THR A 59 -1.59 -3.81 -23.70
N ARG A 60 -1.59 -5.14 -23.90
CA ARG A 60 -2.13 -5.79 -25.11
C ARG A 60 -3.62 -6.10 -25.08
N SER A 61 -4.35 -5.66 -24.05
CA SER A 61 -5.80 -5.86 -24.00
C SER A 61 -6.46 -5.19 -25.21
N ALA A 62 -7.25 -5.94 -25.97
CA ALA A 62 -8.09 -5.35 -27.02
C ALA A 62 -9.03 -4.29 -26.41
N PRO A 63 -9.47 -3.27 -27.17
CA PRO A 63 -10.42 -2.26 -26.68
C PRO A 63 -11.70 -2.87 -26.09
N ASP A 64 -12.11 -4.02 -26.62
CA ASP A 64 -13.32 -4.76 -26.21
C ASP A 64 -13.03 -5.87 -25.18
N ALA A 65 -11.78 -5.99 -24.72
CA ALA A 65 -11.41 -7.01 -23.74
C ALA A 65 -12.07 -6.71 -22.39
N LEU A 66 -12.50 -7.77 -21.69
CA LEU A 66 -13.08 -7.64 -20.37
C LEU A 66 -12.09 -6.92 -19.43
N PRO A 67 -12.51 -5.86 -18.73
CA PRO A 67 -11.63 -5.18 -17.80
C PRO A 67 -11.21 -6.13 -16.68
N SER A 68 -9.94 -6.07 -16.29
CA SER A 68 -9.39 -6.89 -15.20
C SER A 68 -9.88 -6.48 -13.81
N CYS A 69 -10.53 -5.32 -13.68
CA CYS A 69 -11.08 -4.82 -12.44
C CYS A 69 -12.55 -5.21 -12.27
N LEU A 70 -12.85 -5.94 -11.19
CA LEU A 70 -14.21 -6.36 -10.87
C LEU A 70 -15.17 -5.17 -10.68
N LEU A 71 -14.71 -4.05 -10.11
CA LEU A 71 -15.55 -2.87 -9.93
C LEU A 71 -15.94 -2.25 -11.28
N LYS A 72 -14.99 -2.18 -12.22
CA LYS A 72 -15.27 -1.68 -13.57
C LYS A 72 -16.17 -2.63 -14.34
N LEU A 73 -15.98 -3.94 -14.17
CA LEU A 73 -16.86 -4.97 -14.74
C LEU A 73 -18.31 -4.83 -14.25
N THR A 74 -18.54 -4.53 -12.97
CA THR A 74 -19.89 -4.51 -12.39
C THR A 74 -20.57 -3.15 -12.44
N THR A 75 -19.80 -2.05 -12.32
CA THR A 75 -20.36 -0.69 -12.22
C THR A 75 -20.03 0.20 -13.41
N GLY A 76 -19.06 -0.18 -14.25
CA GLY A 76 -18.53 0.69 -15.31
C GLY A 76 -17.62 1.82 -14.80
N LEU A 77 -17.46 1.98 -13.49
CA LEU A 77 -16.67 3.05 -12.88
C LEU A 77 -15.20 2.64 -12.72
N ASP A 78 -14.31 3.58 -13.00
CA ASP A 78 -12.89 3.44 -12.73
C ASP A 78 -12.60 3.65 -11.24
N CYS A 79 -12.17 2.57 -10.62
CA CYS A 79 -11.72 2.52 -9.24
C CYS A 79 -10.44 3.34 -9.00
N PRO A 80 -10.14 3.73 -7.75
CA PRO A 80 -8.93 4.48 -7.41
C PRO A 80 -7.61 3.84 -7.87
N GLY A 81 -7.56 2.50 -8.00
CA GLY A 81 -6.38 1.74 -8.43
C GLY A 81 -6.40 1.28 -9.90
N CYS A 82 -7.44 1.64 -10.65
CA CYS A 82 -7.61 1.19 -12.02
C CYS A 82 -6.50 1.80 -12.90
N GLY A 83 -5.93 0.99 -13.80
CA GLY A 83 -4.75 1.36 -14.59
C GLY A 83 -3.39 1.13 -13.91
N GLY A 84 -3.36 0.72 -12.63
CA GLY A 84 -2.11 0.57 -11.87
C GLY A 84 -1.15 -0.49 -12.43
N THR A 85 -1.66 -1.61 -12.94
CA THR A 85 -0.83 -2.66 -13.55
C THR A 85 -0.20 -2.21 -14.88
N ARG A 86 -0.94 -1.46 -15.71
CA ARG A 86 -0.41 -0.83 -16.93
C ARG A 86 0.62 0.24 -16.58
N ALA A 87 0.33 1.07 -15.59
CA ALA A 87 1.27 2.09 -15.12
C ALA A 87 2.59 1.46 -14.62
N LEU A 88 2.51 0.36 -13.85
CA LEU A 88 3.69 -0.39 -13.42
C LEU A 88 4.46 -0.96 -14.63
N TRP A 89 3.78 -1.53 -15.62
CA TRP A 89 4.43 -2.01 -16.84
C TRP A 89 5.21 -0.90 -17.55
N TYR A 90 4.63 0.29 -17.72
CA TYR A 90 5.32 1.43 -18.33
C TYR A 90 6.48 1.96 -17.49
N VAL A 91 6.34 1.99 -16.15
CA VAL A 91 7.47 2.33 -15.24
C VAL A 91 8.62 1.35 -15.42
N LEU A 92 8.34 0.05 -15.51
CA LEU A 92 9.36 -0.99 -15.71
C LEU A 92 10.08 -0.84 -17.06
N HIS A 93 9.43 -0.25 -18.06
CA HIS A 93 10.00 0.05 -19.38
C HIS A 93 10.54 1.49 -19.49
N ALA A 94 10.61 2.22 -18.38
CA ALA A 94 11.08 3.62 -18.31
C ALA A 94 10.24 4.65 -19.10
N ASP A 95 8.99 4.33 -19.43
CA ASP A 95 8.04 5.27 -20.05
C ASP A 95 7.15 5.94 -18.99
N LEU A 96 7.71 6.94 -18.31
CA LEU A 96 6.99 7.70 -17.29
C LEU A 96 5.79 8.48 -17.83
N PRO A 97 5.85 9.10 -19.03
CA PRO A 97 4.68 9.77 -19.61
C PRO A 97 3.51 8.81 -19.86
N ALA A 98 3.75 7.62 -20.40
CA ALA A 98 2.69 6.63 -20.57
C ALA A 98 2.20 6.10 -19.22
N ALA A 99 3.09 5.86 -18.25
CA ALA A 99 2.69 5.43 -16.92
C ALA A 99 1.77 6.46 -16.22
N ALA A 100 2.10 7.75 -16.33
CA ALA A 100 1.35 8.84 -15.72
C ALA A 100 -0.06 8.99 -16.30
N ARG A 101 -0.23 8.73 -17.61
CA ARG A 101 -1.55 8.72 -18.26
C ARG A 101 -2.47 7.65 -17.68
N HIS A 102 -1.91 6.50 -17.33
CA HIS A 102 -2.68 5.37 -16.79
C HIS A 102 -2.95 5.52 -15.30
N HIS A 103 -1.97 6.00 -14.51
CA HIS A 103 -2.15 6.16 -13.07
C HIS A 103 -1.16 7.17 -12.46
N PHE A 104 -1.41 8.47 -12.67
CA PHE A 104 -0.55 9.56 -12.18
C PHE A 104 -0.15 9.45 -10.70
N LEU A 105 -1.12 9.21 -9.81
CA LEU A 105 -0.85 9.12 -8.37
C LEU A 105 0.03 7.93 -7.97
N PHE A 106 0.01 6.86 -8.77
CA PHE A 106 0.87 5.70 -8.52
C PHE A 106 2.31 6.06 -8.85
N VAL A 107 2.54 6.66 -10.02
CA VAL A 107 3.86 7.15 -10.44
C VAL A 107 4.41 8.16 -9.44
N PHE A 108 3.58 9.08 -8.94
CA PHE A 108 3.97 10.04 -7.91
C PHE A 108 4.31 9.36 -6.56
N ALA A 109 3.53 8.37 -6.13
CA ALA A 109 3.72 7.70 -4.85
C ALA A 109 4.91 6.71 -4.85
N LEU A 110 5.26 6.17 -6.02
CA LEU A 110 6.29 5.13 -6.20
C LEU A 110 7.65 5.47 -5.57
N PRO A 111 8.27 6.65 -5.77
CA PRO A 111 9.55 6.98 -5.14
C PRO A 111 9.47 7.00 -3.60
N PHE A 112 8.36 7.47 -3.03
CA PHE A 112 8.15 7.47 -1.59
C PHE A 112 7.99 6.05 -1.05
N LEU A 113 7.19 5.22 -1.72
CA LEU A 113 7.03 3.80 -1.38
C LEU A 113 8.37 3.06 -1.44
N ALA A 114 9.15 3.27 -2.50
CA ALA A 114 10.48 2.69 -2.63
C ALA A 114 11.41 3.13 -1.49
N TYR A 115 11.40 4.43 -1.16
CA TYR A 115 12.19 4.94 -0.05
C TYR A 115 11.78 4.31 1.29
N PHE A 116 10.49 4.27 1.61
CA PHE A 116 10.00 3.66 2.85
C PHE A 116 10.34 2.18 2.92
N PHE A 117 10.21 1.48 1.80
CA PHE A 117 10.57 0.07 1.72
C PHE A 117 12.06 -0.14 1.98
N ILE A 118 12.94 0.63 1.33
CA ILE A 118 14.39 0.53 1.51
C ILE A 118 14.81 0.92 2.92
N ALA A 119 14.26 2.02 3.46
CA ALA A 119 14.56 2.47 4.82
C ALA A 119 14.15 1.42 5.87
N TRP A 120 12.94 0.87 5.73
CA TRP A 120 12.45 -0.18 6.63
C TRP A 120 13.22 -1.50 6.47
N ALA A 121 13.42 -1.98 5.24
CA ALA A 121 14.13 -3.22 4.96
C ALA A 121 15.61 -3.13 5.38
N GLY A 122 16.26 -2.01 5.09
CA GLY A 122 17.65 -1.75 5.49
C GLY A 122 17.83 -1.68 7.01
N LYS A 123 16.89 -1.04 7.72
CA LYS A 123 16.87 -1.03 9.20
C LYS A 123 16.72 -2.44 9.76
N GLN A 124 15.84 -3.25 9.18
CA GLN A 124 15.53 -4.58 9.68
C GLN A 124 16.60 -5.63 9.35
N ALA A 125 17.20 -5.55 8.15
CA ALA A 125 18.19 -6.52 7.67
C ALA A 125 19.63 -6.15 8.07
N PHE A 126 19.99 -4.87 7.99
CA PHE A 126 21.38 -4.41 8.14
C PHE A 126 21.58 -3.41 9.30
N GLY A 127 20.52 -3.05 10.02
CA GLY A 127 20.59 -2.05 11.09
C GLY A 127 20.82 -0.63 10.59
N TRP A 128 20.57 -0.34 9.31
CA TRP A 128 20.74 0.99 8.74
C TRP A 128 19.84 2.03 9.43
N ARG A 129 20.38 3.24 9.59
CA ARG A 129 19.63 4.41 10.09
C ARG A 129 19.51 5.44 8.97
N LEU A 130 18.65 5.14 8.01
CA LEU A 130 18.26 6.11 6.99
C LEU A 130 17.37 7.19 7.62
N PRO A 131 17.40 8.43 7.11
CA PRO A 131 16.53 9.50 7.59
C PRO A 131 15.05 9.07 7.60
N GLU A 132 14.38 9.15 8.74
CA GLU A 132 12.96 8.79 8.80
C GLU A 132 12.14 9.95 8.20
N LEU A 133 11.65 9.75 6.97
CA LEU A 133 10.68 10.66 6.33
C LEU A 133 9.38 10.63 7.15
N ARG A 134 9.16 11.66 7.97
CA ARG A 134 7.96 11.76 8.79
C ARG A 134 6.80 12.29 7.96
N VAL A 135 5.97 11.37 7.47
CA VAL A 135 4.69 11.73 6.85
C VAL A 135 3.67 11.97 7.97
N GLY A 136 3.38 13.25 8.25
CA GLY A 136 2.39 13.61 9.25
C GLY A 136 0.96 13.20 8.82
N PRO A 137 0.01 13.04 9.76
CA PRO A 137 -1.38 12.70 9.45
C PRO A 137 -2.03 13.67 8.43
N LYS A 138 -1.64 14.94 8.46
CA LYS A 138 -2.08 15.95 7.48
C LYS A 138 -1.65 15.61 6.05
N ALA A 139 -0.40 15.19 5.86
CA ALA A 139 0.11 14.82 4.53
C ALA A 139 -0.57 13.56 4.00
N VAL A 140 -0.80 12.56 4.86
CA VAL A 140 -1.61 11.38 4.52
C VAL A 140 -3.03 11.79 4.13
N GLY A 141 -3.67 12.65 4.93
CA GLY A 141 -5.01 13.16 4.64
C GLY A 141 -5.10 13.89 3.31
N VAL A 142 -4.13 14.77 3.00
CA VAL A 142 -4.04 15.47 1.71
C VAL A 142 -3.87 14.48 0.55
N PHE A 143 -2.98 13.49 0.69
CA PHE A 143 -2.79 12.47 -0.33
C PHE A 143 -4.07 11.65 -0.57
N LEU A 144 -4.75 11.20 0.50
CA LEU A 144 -6.00 10.46 0.39
C LEU A 144 -7.12 11.31 -0.23
N ALA A 145 -7.21 12.59 0.14
CA ALA A 145 -8.17 13.51 -0.46
C ALA A 145 -7.88 13.72 -1.96
N ALA A 146 -6.61 13.91 -2.34
CA ALA A 146 -6.21 14.00 -3.75
C ALA A 146 -6.51 12.69 -4.50
N TRP A 147 -6.33 11.54 -3.85
CA TRP A 147 -6.64 10.24 -4.43
C TRP A 147 -8.12 10.03 -4.68
N LEU A 148 -8.97 10.41 -3.72
CA LEU A 148 -10.41 10.41 -3.90
C LEU A 148 -10.84 11.40 -4.98
N ALA A 149 -10.31 12.63 -4.96
CA ALA A 149 -10.62 13.66 -5.95
C ALA A 149 -10.25 13.20 -7.36
N PHE A 150 -9.07 12.62 -7.56
CA PHE A 150 -8.65 12.04 -8.84
C PHE A 150 -9.54 10.86 -9.26
N SER A 151 -10.05 10.08 -8.30
CA SER A 151 -10.96 8.96 -8.57
C SER A 151 -12.35 9.43 -8.99
N VAL A 152 -12.84 10.53 -8.43
CA VAL A 152 -14.05 11.18 -8.92
C VAL A 152 -13.79 11.77 -10.30
N ALA A 153 -12.73 12.57 -10.44
CA ALA A 153 -12.40 13.29 -11.67
C ALA A 153 -12.29 12.37 -12.89
N ARG A 154 -11.66 11.19 -12.78
CA ARG A 154 -11.52 10.27 -13.92
C ARG A 154 -12.83 9.64 -14.42
N ASN A 155 -13.92 9.74 -13.63
CA ASN A 155 -15.24 9.22 -13.98
C ASN A 155 -16.17 10.33 -14.54
N LEU A 156 -15.69 11.56 -14.72
CA LEU A 156 -16.49 12.64 -15.30
C LEU A 156 -16.60 12.50 -16.84
N PRO A 157 -17.80 12.64 -17.42
CA PRO A 157 -18.03 12.39 -18.85
C PRO A 157 -17.67 13.56 -19.79
N TRP A 158 -17.04 14.62 -19.29
CA TRP A 158 -16.69 15.81 -20.09
C TRP A 158 -15.18 16.03 -20.20
N TYR A 159 -14.75 16.67 -21.29
CA TYR A 159 -13.35 17.04 -21.51
C TYR A 159 -12.85 18.01 -20.43
N PRO A 160 -11.59 17.89 -19.93
CA PRO A 160 -10.53 16.95 -20.34
C PRO A 160 -10.56 15.61 -19.60
N PHE A 161 -11.50 15.38 -18.69
CA PHE A 161 -11.50 14.22 -17.78
C PHE A 161 -11.73 12.88 -18.49
N THR A 162 -12.35 12.90 -19.66
CA THR A 162 -12.49 11.73 -20.53
C THR A 162 -11.14 11.13 -20.94
N THR A 163 -10.05 11.90 -20.90
CA THR A 163 -8.69 11.39 -21.18
C THR A 163 -8.08 10.57 -20.04
N LEU A 164 -8.69 10.60 -18.85
CA LEU A 164 -8.24 9.89 -17.65
C LEU A 164 -8.96 8.54 -17.45
N TYR A 165 -9.98 8.26 -18.27
CA TYR A 165 -10.71 7.00 -18.25
C TYR A 165 -9.88 5.90 -18.93
N VAL A 166 -9.78 4.72 -18.31
CA VAL A 166 -8.86 3.62 -18.73
C VAL A 166 -9.64 2.40 -19.23
#